data_AF-A0A1C6SZ96-F1
#
_entry.id   AF-A0A1C6SZ96-F1
#
_cell.length_a   1.000
_cell.length_b   1.000
_cell.length_c   1.000
_cell.angle_alpha   90.00
_cell.angle_beta   90.00
_cell.angle_gamma   90.00
#
_symmetry.space_group_name_H-M   'P 1'
#
loop_
_entity.id
_entity.type
_entity.pdbx_description
1 polymer ?
#
loop_
_entity_poly.entity_id
_entity_poly.type
_entity_poly.pdbx_seq_one_letter_code
_entity_poly.pdbx_strand_id
1 'polypeptide(L)'
;MSTLPQRYWRGLTGGRAVDEKPLAERGREGYGLWRRYWAALLGIRLPPKDAAQPPATRDNPLTEPYVQGARVRLPRFDRAAVRLAASEEPERMVARWAAAGRRFTVRESGPGGVELLVQVDREVPATEVLPVDVATVGDDRRYFLVFVPEPAGGSVGALRLAETSGWIDVTVDEELPVAALEAGDPVTRARIAQSVAATPDPGMATWAEIAASRPADDPLSQVIKDAAG
;
A
#
# COMPACT_ATOMS: atom_id res chain seq x y z
N MET A 1 -51.47 -7.44 -13.03
CA MET A 1 -50.65 -8.20 -13.99
C MET A 1 -49.28 -7.53 -14.08
N SER A 2 -48.17 -8.25 -13.88
CA SER A 2 -46.82 -7.67 -14.02
C SER A 2 -46.45 -7.53 -15.50
N THR A 3 -45.88 -6.38 -15.88
CA THR A 3 -45.46 -6.11 -17.26
C THR A 3 -44.25 -6.96 -17.67
N LEU A 4 -44.05 -7.18 -18.97
CA LEU A 4 -42.93 -7.96 -19.50
C LEU A 4 -41.55 -7.49 -18.99
N PRO A 5 -41.28 -6.17 -18.88
CA PRO A 5 -40.06 -5.66 -18.26
C PRO A 5 -39.94 -6.01 -16.78
N GLN A 6 -41.04 -5.99 -16.01
CA GLN A 6 -41.03 -6.39 -14.59
C GLN A 6 -40.75 -7.88 -14.41
N ARG A 7 -41.23 -8.73 -15.33
CA ARG A 7 -40.94 -10.17 -15.32
C ARG A 7 -39.49 -10.45 -15.70
N TYR A 8 -38.97 -9.74 -16.70
CA TYR A 8 -37.56 -9.81 -17.10
C TYR A 8 -36.64 -9.34 -15.97
N TRP A 9 -36.99 -8.23 -15.32
CA TRP A 9 -36.27 -7.70 -14.15
C TRP A 9 -36.29 -8.67 -12.96
N ARG A 10 -37.43 -9.35 -12.70
CA ARG A 10 -37.52 -10.39 -11.66
C ARG A 10 -36.69 -11.63 -12.00
N GLY A 11 -36.65 -12.02 -13.27
CA GLY A 11 -35.81 -13.13 -13.75
C GLY A 11 -34.32 -12.83 -13.58
N LEU A 12 -33.91 -11.58 -13.83
CA LEU A 12 -32.52 -11.13 -13.64
C LEU A 12 -32.13 -11.01 -12.16
N THR A 13 -33.04 -10.51 -11.31
CA THR A 13 -32.75 -10.22 -9.90
C THR A 13 -33.00 -11.39 -8.95
N GLY A 14 -33.59 -12.50 -9.42
CA GLY A 14 -33.93 -13.65 -8.57
C GLY A 14 -34.98 -13.34 -7.51
N GLY A 15 -35.72 -12.24 -7.65
CA GLY A 15 -36.68 -11.76 -6.67
C GLY A 15 -37.87 -12.69 -6.53
N ARG A 16 -37.79 -13.67 -5.61
CA ARG A 16 -38.97 -14.20 -4.93
C ARG A 16 -39.51 -13.10 -4.01
N ALA A 17 -40.82 -12.93 -4.03
CA ALA A 17 -41.50 -12.02 -3.13
C ALA A 17 -41.28 -12.51 -1.68
N VAL A 18 -40.95 -11.56 -0.81
CA VAL A 18 -40.92 -11.67 0.66
C VAL A 18 -39.75 -12.47 1.23
N ASP A 19 -38.56 -11.88 1.19
CA ASP A 19 -37.67 -11.89 2.35
C ASP A 19 -37.15 -10.46 2.50
N GLU A 20 -37.46 -9.81 3.62
CA GLU A 20 -36.98 -8.48 3.95
C GLU A 20 -35.49 -8.52 4.27
N LYS A 21 -34.66 -8.74 3.26
CA LYS A 21 -33.22 -8.51 3.39
C LYS A 21 -32.98 -7.03 3.69
N PRO A 22 -32.04 -6.69 4.60
CA PRO A 22 -31.64 -5.32 4.90
C PRO A 22 -31.31 -4.55 3.62
N LEU A 23 -31.61 -3.25 3.58
CA LEU A 23 -31.41 -2.39 2.40
C LEU A 23 -29.98 -2.48 1.82
N ALA A 24 -28.98 -2.65 2.70
CA ALA A 24 -27.57 -2.78 2.35
C ALA A 24 -27.22 -4.07 1.57
N GLU A 25 -28.00 -5.15 1.74
CA GLU A 25 -27.80 -6.40 0.99
C GLU A 25 -28.41 -6.32 -0.41
N ARG A 26 -29.57 -5.64 -0.54
CA ARG A 26 -30.20 -5.37 -1.85
C ARG A 26 -29.30 -4.50 -2.73
N GLY A 27 -28.62 -3.51 -2.15
CA GLY A 27 -27.66 -2.67 -2.86
C GLY A 27 -26.47 -3.45 -3.41
N ARG A 28 -25.93 -4.41 -2.65
CA ARG A 28 -24.81 -5.27 -3.08
C ARG A 28 -25.21 -6.23 -4.20
N GLU A 29 -26.41 -6.82 -4.11
CA GLU A 29 -26.94 -7.69 -5.17
C GLU A 29 -27.20 -6.90 -6.47
N GLY A 30 -27.74 -5.68 -6.36
CA GLY A 30 -27.95 -4.79 -7.50
C GLY A 30 -26.65 -4.39 -8.20
N TYR A 31 -25.62 -4.06 -7.42
CA TYR A 31 -24.29 -3.71 -7.97
C TYR A 31 -23.60 -4.91 -8.64
N GLY A 32 -23.75 -6.11 -8.08
CA GLY A 32 -23.25 -7.35 -8.68
C GLY A 32 -23.89 -7.65 -10.04
N LEU A 33 -25.18 -7.35 -10.18
CA LEU A 33 -25.93 -7.50 -11.43
C LEU A 33 -25.52 -6.46 -12.47
N TRP A 34 -25.41 -5.20 -12.07
CA TRP A 34 -24.94 -4.12 -12.94
C TRP A 34 -23.55 -4.39 -13.51
N ARG A 35 -22.63 -4.86 -12.66
CA ARG A 35 -21.26 -5.21 -13.06
C ARG A 35 -21.21 -6.37 -14.07
N ARG A 36 -22.09 -7.37 -13.92
CA ARG A 36 -22.19 -8.50 -14.87
C ARG A 36 -22.79 -8.08 -16.19
N TYR A 37 -23.80 -7.21 -16.16
CA TYR A 37 -24.39 -6.64 -17.36
C TYR A 37 -23.35 -5.87 -18.18
N TRP A 38 -22.55 -5.02 -17.54
CA TRP A 38 -21.46 -4.30 -18.20
C TRP A 38 -20.37 -5.21 -18.74
N ALA A 39 -19.96 -6.23 -17.98
CA ALA A 39 -18.94 -7.15 -18.45
C ALA A 39 -19.42 -7.96 -19.67
N ALA A 40 -20.70 -8.36 -19.71
CA ALA A 40 -21.28 -9.01 -20.88
C ALA A 40 -21.31 -8.08 -22.10
N LEU A 41 -21.68 -6.81 -21.90
CA LEU A 41 -21.70 -5.80 -22.97
C LEU A 41 -20.30 -5.52 -23.54
N LEU A 42 -19.27 -5.58 -22.70
CA LEU A 42 -17.88 -5.33 -23.06
C LEU A 42 -17.11 -6.59 -23.47
N GLY A 43 -17.75 -7.76 -23.53
CA GLY A 43 -17.10 -9.04 -23.85
C GLY A 43 -16.09 -9.52 -22.79
N ILE A 44 -16.13 -8.98 -21.58
CA ILE A 44 -15.22 -9.29 -20.48
C ILE A 44 -15.76 -10.52 -19.73
N ARG A 45 -14.94 -11.58 -19.64
CA ARG A 45 -15.30 -12.79 -18.89
C ARG A 45 -15.07 -12.57 -17.40
N LEU A 46 -16.14 -12.40 -16.63
CA LEU A 46 -16.05 -12.34 -15.16
C LEU A 46 -15.91 -13.75 -14.57
N PRO A 47 -15.20 -13.90 -13.44
CA PRO A 47 -15.13 -15.18 -12.74
C PRO A 47 -16.52 -15.64 -12.25
N PRO A 48 -16.77 -16.96 -12.18
CA PRO A 48 -18.03 -17.50 -11.67
C PRO A 48 -18.36 -16.96 -10.28
N LYS A 49 -19.66 -16.81 -9.96
CA LYS A 49 -20.12 -16.29 -8.64
C LYS A 49 -19.56 -17.11 -7.48
N ASP A 50 -19.41 -18.40 -7.73
CA ASP A 50 -18.99 -19.43 -6.77
C ASP A 50 -17.68 -20.11 -7.18
N ALA A 51 -16.95 -19.54 -8.15
CA ALA A 51 -15.56 -19.95 -8.35
C ALA A 51 -14.90 -19.70 -7.01
N ALA A 52 -14.33 -20.76 -6.41
CA ALA A 52 -13.56 -20.67 -5.18
C ALA A 52 -12.57 -19.52 -5.36
N GLN A 53 -12.95 -18.35 -4.84
CA GLN A 53 -12.03 -17.25 -4.69
C GLN A 53 -10.91 -17.85 -3.84
N PRO A 54 -9.63 -17.75 -4.24
CA PRO A 54 -8.57 -17.86 -3.23
C PRO A 54 -9.02 -16.95 -2.10
N PRO A 55 -9.09 -17.45 -0.85
CA PRO A 55 -9.94 -16.92 0.20
C PRO A 55 -9.90 -15.41 0.10
N ALA A 56 -11.02 -14.83 -0.37
CA ALA A 56 -11.20 -13.42 -0.21
C ALA A 56 -11.06 -13.24 1.29
N THR A 57 -9.96 -12.61 1.72
CA THR A 57 -9.85 -11.97 3.02
C THR A 57 -11.04 -11.01 3.06
N ARG A 58 -12.17 -11.55 3.53
CA ARG A 58 -13.52 -11.00 3.35
C ARG A 58 -13.75 -9.78 4.23
N ASP A 59 -12.78 -9.47 5.08
CA ASP A 59 -12.85 -8.42 6.08
C ASP A 59 -11.54 -7.61 6.06
N ASN A 60 -11.33 -6.79 5.03
CA ASN A 60 -10.56 -5.57 5.27
C ASN A 60 -11.56 -4.41 5.17
N PRO A 61 -12.08 -3.91 6.30
CA PRO A 61 -13.00 -2.80 6.28
C PRO A 61 -12.31 -1.60 5.60
N LEU A 62 -13.10 -0.77 4.93
CA LEU A 62 -12.66 0.46 4.26
C LEU A 62 -12.05 1.51 5.22
N THR A 63 -11.75 1.14 6.47
CA THR A 63 -11.47 2.05 7.57
C THR A 63 -10.29 1.65 8.45
N GLU A 64 -9.87 0.37 8.52
CA GLU A 64 -8.81 -0.07 9.44
C GLU A 64 -7.77 -0.97 8.76
N PRO A 65 -6.47 -0.84 9.10
CA PRO A 65 -5.42 -1.73 8.60
C PRO A 65 -5.52 -3.13 9.23
N TYR A 66 -5.32 -4.16 8.42
CA TYR A 66 -5.23 -5.54 8.91
C TYR A 66 -3.77 -5.89 9.23
N VAL A 67 -3.51 -6.34 10.46
CA VAL A 67 -2.16 -6.67 10.96
C VAL A 67 -2.06 -8.17 11.22
N GLN A 68 -1.05 -8.82 10.67
CA GLN A 68 -0.71 -10.22 10.92
C GLN A 68 0.80 -10.39 11.09
N GLY A 69 1.26 -10.44 12.33
CA GLY A 69 2.70 -10.49 12.64
C GLY A 69 3.40 -9.22 12.17
N ALA A 70 4.39 -9.36 11.28
CA ALA A 70 5.11 -8.24 10.66
C ALA A 70 4.48 -7.75 9.34
N ARG A 71 3.42 -8.43 8.87
CA ARG A 71 2.68 -8.03 7.66
C ARG A 71 1.52 -7.13 8.04
N VAL A 72 1.36 -6.07 7.28
CA VAL A 72 0.27 -5.12 7.40
C VAL A 72 -0.36 -4.88 6.04
N ARG A 73 -1.67 -5.07 5.96
CA ARG A 73 -2.47 -4.74 4.78
C ARG A 73 -3.20 -3.43 5.02
N LEU A 74 -2.89 -2.44 4.19
CA LEU A 74 -3.54 -1.14 4.25
C LEU A 74 -4.95 -1.22 3.64
N PRO A 75 -5.92 -0.47 4.20
CA PRO A 75 -7.24 -0.36 3.59
C PRO A 75 -7.10 0.18 2.17
N ARG A 76 -8.04 -0.20 1.31
CA ARG A 76 -8.07 0.31 -0.06
C ARG A 76 -8.29 1.81 0.00
N PHE A 77 -7.29 2.58 -0.42
CA PHE A 77 -7.42 4.02 -0.59
C PHE A 77 -8.41 4.29 -1.74
N ASP A 78 -9.69 4.49 -1.41
CA ASP A 78 -10.68 4.92 -2.39
C ASP A 78 -10.52 6.43 -2.64
N ARG A 79 -9.64 6.74 -3.59
CA ARG A 79 -9.35 8.10 -4.04
C ARG A 79 -10.61 8.85 -4.51
N ALA A 80 -11.65 8.15 -4.98
CA ALA A 80 -12.88 8.79 -5.42
C ALA A 80 -13.72 9.26 -4.21
N ALA A 81 -13.78 8.45 -3.15
CA ALA A 81 -14.38 8.85 -1.88
C ALA A 81 -13.63 10.04 -1.23
N VAL A 82 -12.29 10.03 -1.30
CA VAL A 82 -11.44 11.12 -0.76
C VAL A 82 -11.61 12.43 -1.54
N ARG A 83 -11.66 12.39 -2.87
CA ARG A 83 -11.88 13.59 -3.70
C ARG A 83 -13.28 14.19 -3.52
N LEU A 84 -14.28 13.37 -3.26
CA LEU A 84 -15.65 13.82 -2.97
C LEU A 84 -15.78 14.46 -1.58
N ALA A 85 -14.92 14.10 -0.63
CA ALA A 85 -14.89 14.69 0.72
C ALA A 85 -14.06 16.00 0.80
N ALA A 86 -13.18 16.26 -0.16
CA ALA A 86 -12.22 17.38 -0.16
C ALA A 86 -12.80 18.74 -0.59
N SER A 87 -14.06 19.06 -0.26
CA SER A 87 -14.64 20.39 -0.51
C SER A 87 -14.34 21.41 0.58
N GLU A 88 -13.80 20.98 1.72
CA GLU A 88 -13.31 21.81 2.82
C GLU A 88 -11.99 21.19 3.30
N GLU A 89 -10.96 22.00 3.56
CA GLU A 89 -9.56 21.60 3.78
C GLU A 89 -9.41 20.24 4.48
N PRO A 90 -8.98 19.17 3.79
CA PRO A 90 -8.98 17.85 4.40
C PRO A 90 -7.84 17.76 5.41
N GLU A 91 -8.19 17.43 6.66
CA GLU A 91 -7.27 16.72 7.55
C GLU A 91 -6.67 15.57 6.73
N ARG A 92 -5.38 15.68 6.39
CA ARG A 92 -4.68 14.67 5.59
C ARG A 92 -4.90 13.33 6.27
N MET A 93 -5.60 12.41 5.62
CA MET A 93 -6.01 11.15 6.25
C MET A 93 -4.77 10.39 6.73
N VAL A 94 -4.69 10.18 8.05
CA VAL A 94 -3.58 9.49 8.72
C VAL A 94 -4.09 8.14 9.23
N ALA A 95 -3.61 7.05 8.63
CA ALA A 95 -3.79 5.72 9.22
C ALA A 95 -2.60 5.41 10.12
N ARG A 96 -2.84 4.94 11.36
CA ARG A 96 -1.80 4.58 12.32
C ARG A 96 -2.01 3.17 12.84
N TRP A 97 -0.93 2.43 13.01
CA TRP A 97 -0.97 1.09 13.62
C TRP A 97 0.38 0.73 14.23
N ALA A 98 0.42 -0.36 15.00
CA ALA A 98 1.65 -0.91 15.56
C ALA A 98 1.75 -2.40 15.23
N ALA A 99 2.95 -2.84 14.84
CA ALA A 99 3.25 -4.24 14.52
C ALA A 99 4.74 -4.53 14.77
N ALA A 100 5.06 -5.71 15.31
CA ALA A 100 6.44 -6.14 15.55
C ALA A 100 7.34 -5.10 16.28
N GLY A 101 6.79 -4.40 17.28
CA GLY A 101 7.53 -3.37 18.03
C GLY A 101 7.75 -2.05 17.28
N ARG A 102 7.10 -1.86 16.13
CA ARG A 102 7.21 -0.67 15.29
C ARG A 102 5.84 0.02 15.18
N ARG A 103 5.85 1.35 15.13
CA ARG A 103 4.68 2.19 14.87
C ARG A 103 4.72 2.62 13.42
N PHE A 104 3.58 2.54 12.76
CA PHE A 104 3.46 2.87 11.35
C PHE A 104 2.44 3.96 11.17
N THR A 105 2.74 4.88 10.27
CA THR A 105 1.83 5.96 9.89
C THR A 105 1.80 6.07 8.38
N VAL A 106 0.62 5.99 7.79
CA VAL A 106 0.41 6.29 6.37
C VAL A 106 -0.32 7.60 6.23
N ARG A 107 0.23 8.49 5.39
CA ARG A 107 -0.34 9.79 5.07
C ARG A 107 -0.35 10.03 3.57
N GLU A 108 -1.34 10.76 3.09
CA GLU A 108 -1.35 11.22 1.71
C GLU A 108 -0.26 12.28 1.50
N SER A 109 0.54 12.13 0.44
CA SER A 109 1.68 13.00 0.15
C SER A 109 1.49 13.87 -1.10
N GLY A 110 0.28 13.94 -1.65
CA GLY A 110 -0.06 14.69 -2.86
C GLY A 110 -0.84 13.86 -3.89
N PRO A 111 -1.07 14.39 -5.10
CA PRO A 111 -1.91 13.75 -6.10
C PRO A 111 -1.31 12.42 -6.56
N GLY A 112 -1.80 11.33 -5.96
CA GLY A 112 -1.44 9.96 -6.31
C GLY A 112 -0.28 9.35 -5.51
N GLY A 113 0.24 10.04 -4.50
CA GLY A 113 1.33 9.58 -3.64
C GLY A 113 0.89 9.31 -2.20
N VAL A 114 1.50 8.29 -1.60
CA VAL A 114 1.34 7.97 -0.18
C VAL A 114 2.71 7.94 0.47
N GLU A 115 2.84 8.55 1.64
CA GLU A 115 4.01 8.41 2.49
C GLU A 115 3.74 7.40 3.59
N LEU A 116 4.57 6.37 3.65
CA LEU A 116 4.67 5.42 4.74
C LEU A 116 5.78 5.87 5.68
N LEU A 117 5.43 6.12 6.92
CA LEU A 117 6.34 6.41 8.01
C LEU A 117 6.42 5.20 8.93
N VAL A 118 7.63 4.78 9.28
CA VAL A 118 7.91 3.71 10.23
C VAL A 118 8.70 4.30 11.37
N GLN A 119 8.16 4.23 12.58
CA GLN A 119 8.75 4.72 13.81
C GLN A 119 9.11 3.54 14.71
N VAL A 120 10.25 3.64 15.38
CA VAL A 120 10.70 2.68 16.38
C VAL A 120 11.14 3.41 17.64
N ASP A 121 10.80 2.86 18.80
CA ASP A 121 11.10 3.45 20.11
C ASP A 121 12.53 3.12 20.57
N ARG A 122 13.47 3.11 19.62
CA ARG A 122 14.90 2.96 19.82
C ARG A 122 15.65 3.72 18.74
N GLU A 123 16.89 4.07 19.02
CA GLU A 123 17.78 4.59 17.98
C GLU A 123 18.20 3.44 17.04
N VAL A 124 18.06 3.66 15.73
CA VAL A 124 18.57 2.78 14.69
C VAL A 124 19.87 3.36 14.16
N PRO A 125 20.99 2.62 14.19
CA PRO A 125 22.25 3.10 13.64
C PRO A 125 22.10 3.48 12.16
N ALA A 126 22.76 4.54 11.72
CA ALA A 126 22.80 4.95 10.30
C ALA A 126 23.41 3.86 9.38
N THR A 127 24.11 2.88 9.95
CA THR A 127 24.67 1.71 9.26
C THR A 127 23.67 0.58 9.05
N GLU A 128 22.41 0.75 9.46
CA GLU A 128 21.34 -0.23 9.28
C GLU A 128 20.23 0.34 8.39
N VAL A 129 19.63 -0.54 7.59
CA VAL A 129 18.44 -0.26 6.78
C VAL A 129 17.36 -1.27 7.09
N LEU A 130 16.10 -0.88 6.90
CA LEU A 130 14.96 -1.77 7.07
C LEU A 130 14.42 -2.19 5.70
N PRO A 131 14.47 -3.48 5.37
CA PRO A 131 13.78 -3.99 4.19
C PRO A 131 12.27 -3.88 4.38
N VAL A 132 11.61 -3.30 3.38
CA VAL A 132 10.16 -3.13 3.34
C VAL A 132 9.66 -3.66 2.01
N ASP A 133 8.91 -4.75 2.06
CA ASP A 133 8.20 -5.30 0.91
C ASP A 133 6.84 -4.63 0.77
N VAL A 134 6.58 -4.12 -0.42
CA VAL A 134 5.37 -3.40 -0.78
C VAL A 134 4.75 -4.10 -1.97
N ALA A 135 3.74 -4.92 -1.69
CA ALA A 135 2.95 -5.59 -2.71
C ALA A 135 1.69 -4.76 -3.01
N THR A 136 1.48 -4.48 -4.30
CA THR A 136 0.31 -3.80 -4.84
C THR A 136 -0.34 -4.67 -5.92
N VAL A 137 -1.42 -4.18 -6.55
CA VAL A 137 -2.11 -4.95 -7.60
C VAL A 137 -1.22 -5.06 -8.84
N GLY A 138 -0.56 -6.21 -8.99
CA GLY A 138 0.26 -6.54 -10.16
C GLY A 138 1.73 -6.13 -10.07
N ASP A 139 2.18 -5.66 -8.90
CA ASP A 139 3.57 -5.24 -8.70
C ASP A 139 4.01 -5.52 -7.25
N ASP A 140 5.21 -6.05 -7.07
CA ASP A 140 5.81 -6.34 -5.77
C ASP A 140 7.21 -5.72 -5.73
N ARG A 141 7.42 -4.81 -4.79
CA ARG A 141 8.61 -3.98 -4.70
C ARG A 141 9.22 -4.11 -3.32
N ARG A 142 10.54 -4.33 -3.29
CA ARG A 142 11.33 -4.27 -2.06
C ARG A 142 12.08 -2.95 -1.99
N TYR A 143 11.87 -2.23 -0.90
CA TYR A 143 12.56 -0.99 -0.55
C TYR A 143 13.50 -1.22 0.63
N PHE A 144 14.52 -0.36 0.74
CA PHE A 144 15.42 -0.27 1.88
C PHE A 144 15.21 1.09 2.54
N LEU A 145 14.61 1.09 3.71
CA LEU A 145 14.28 2.30 4.46
C LEU A 145 15.46 2.69 5.35
N VAL A 146 15.90 3.94 5.25
CA VAL A 146 16.85 4.55 6.19
C VAL A 146 16.09 5.23 7.33
N PHE A 147 16.68 5.23 8.51
CA PHE A 147 16.12 5.84 9.70
C PHE A 147 16.83 7.15 10.05
N VAL A 148 16.04 8.15 10.41
CA VAL A 148 16.50 9.43 10.96
C VAL A 148 16.25 9.40 12.48
N PRO A 149 17.22 9.78 13.32
CA PRO A 149 17.01 9.88 14.76
C PRO A 149 15.98 10.96 15.09
N GLU A 150 15.07 10.66 16.03
CA GLU A 150 14.12 11.63 16.58
C GLU A 150 14.62 12.18 17.92
N PRO A 151 14.37 13.48 18.23
CA PRO A 151 14.82 14.10 19.48
C PRO A 151 14.35 13.40 20.76
N ALA A 152 13.27 12.62 20.69
CA ALA A 152 12.70 11.89 21.81
C ALA A 152 13.38 10.52 22.10
N GLY A 153 14.48 10.19 21.40
CA GLY A 153 15.23 8.94 21.62
C GLY A 153 14.73 7.74 20.80
N GLY A 154 14.01 8.00 19.70
CA GLY A 154 13.57 6.99 18.74
C GLY A 154 14.15 7.23 17.35
N SER A 155 13.67 6.50 16.37
CA SER A 155 14.02 6.70 14.97
C SER A 155 12.80 6.62 14.07
N VAL A 156 12.81 7.41 13.00
CA VAL A 156 11.76 7.43 11.98
C VAL A 156 12.34 7.23 10.58
N GLY A 157 11.83 6.24 9.86
CA GLY A 157 12.08 6.03 8.45
C GLY A 157 10.85 6.45 7.64
N ALA A 158 11.07 7.04 6.47
CA ALA A 158 10.00 7.51 5.60
C ALA A 158 10.19 7.01 4.16
N LEU A 159 9.09 6.52 3.56
CA LEU A 159 9.05 6.02 2.20
C LEU A 159 7.90 6.68 1.45
N ARG A 160 8.18 7.32 0.31
CA ARG A 160 7.16 7.85 -0.59
C ARG A 160 6.85 6.86 -1.70
N LEU A 161 5.64 6.32 -1.66
CA LEU A 161 5.09 5.40 -2.65
C LEU A 161 4.31 6.19 -3.71
N ALA A 162 4.87 6.27 -4.91
CA ALA A 162 4.18 6.84 -6.07
C ALA A 162 3.19 5.83 -6.68
N GLU A 163 2.08 6.34 -7.23
CA GLU A 163 1.17 5.60 -8.10
C GLU A 163 0.51 4.35 -7.48
N THR A 164 0.10 4.45 -6.22
CA THR A 164 -0.58 3.34 -5.53
C THR A 164 -2.02 3.17 -6.03
N SER A 165 -2.23 2.25 -6.98
CA SER A 165 -3.58 1.84 -7.39
C SER A 165 -3.97 0.53 -6.67
N GLY A 166 -4.95 0.61 -5.76
CA GLY A 166 -5.48 -0.57 -5.07
C GLY A 166 -5.06 -0.70 -3.60
N TRP A 167 -4.99 -1.94 -3.12
CA TRP A 167 -4.51 -2.25 -1.77
C TRP A 167 -2.98 -2.29 -1.76
N ILE A 168 -2.42 -2.06 -0.59
CA ILE A 168 -0.97 -2.09 -0.36
C ILE A 168 -0.75 -3.05 0.80
N ASP A 169 0.00 -4.12 0.56
CA ASP A 169 0.54 -4.97 1.62
C ASP A 169 1.97 -4.53 1.89
N VAL A 170 2.22 -4.14 3.13
CA VAL A 170 3.53 -3.79 3.64
C VAL A 170 3.99 -4.94 4.53
N THR A 171 5.11 -5.56 4.20
CA THR A 171 5.78 -6.50 5.09
C THR A 171 7.13 -5.93 5.47
N VAL A 172 7.45 -5.99 6.75
CA VAL A 172 8.69 -5.43 7.27
C VAL A 172 9.54 -6.55 7.85
N ASP A 173 10.79 -6.60 7.40
CA ASP A 173 11.76 -7.57 7.87
C ASP A 173 12.51 -7.05 9.12
N GLU A 174 13.55 -7.77 9.53
CA GLU A 174 14.52 -7.29 10.51
C GLU A 174 15.44 -6.25 9.88
N GLU A 175 15.95 -5.34 10.70
CA GLU A 175 16.98 -4.39 10.25
C GLU A 175 18.22 -5.15 9.75
N LEU A 176 18.75 -4.73 8.61
CA LEU A 176 19.93 -5.31 7.99
C LEU A 176 21.07 -4.31 8.02
N PRO A 177 22.30 -4.74 8.32
CA PRO A 177 23.46 -3.87 8.16
C PRO A 177 23.64 -3.52 6.69
N VAL A 178 23.92 -2.25 6.39
CA VAL A 178 24.19 -1.77 5.03
C VAL A 178 25.33 -2.57 4.36
N ALA A 179 26.30 -3.05 5.15
CA ALA A 179 27.39 -3.89 4.68
C ALA A 179 26.93 -5.25 4.12
N ALA A 180 25.73 -5.73 4.46
CA ALA A 180 25.16 -6.96 3.90
C ALA A 180 24.47 -6.74 2.53
N LEU A 181 24.37 -5.49 2.06
CA LEU A 181 23.81 -5.20 0.73
C LEU A 181 24.84 -5.51 -0.35
N GLU A 182 24.59 -6.56 -1.14
CA GLU A 182 25.41 -6.94 -2.28
C GLU A 182 25.16 -6.00 -3.49
N ALA A 183 25.59 -4.74 -3.42
CA ALA A 183 25.37 -3.74 -4.49
C ALA A 183 26.01 -4.10 -5.86
N GLY A 184 26.87 -5.13 -5.89
CA GLY A 184 27.36 -5.77 -7.10
C GLY A 184 26.26 -6.52 -7.88
N ASP A 185 25.25 -7.07 -7.19
CA ASP A 185 24.10 -7.71 -7.79
C ASP A 185 23.17 -6.68 -8.47
N PRO A 186 22.85 -6.85 -9.77
CA PRO A 186 21.99 -5.92 -10.50
C PRO A 186 20.61 -5.73 -9.88
N VAL A 187 20.03 -6.77 -9.26
CA VAL A 187 18.69 -6.69 -8.66
C VAL A 187 18.72 -5.84 -7.40
N THR A 188 19.68 -6.10 -6.52
CA THR A 188 19.89 -5.33 -5.29
C THR A 188 20.21 -3.86 -5.61
N ARG A 189 21.05 -3.62 -6.62
CA ARG A 189 21.33 -2.27 -7.13
C ARG A 189 20.07 -1.52 -7.56
N ALA A 190 19.23 -2.16 -8.38
CA ALA A 190 17.99 -1.54 -8.85
C ALA A 190 17.04 -1.19 -7.69
N ARG A 191 16.94 -2.07 -6.69
CA ARG A 191 16.14 -1.82 -5.47
C ARG A 191 16.69 -0.68 -4.63
N ILE A 192 18.01 -0.56 -4.49
CA ILE A 192 18.64 0.55 -3.76
C ILE A 192 18.38 1.87 -4.49
N ALA A 193 18.59 1.91 -5.81
CA ALA A 193 18.28 3.10 -6.60
C ALA A 193 16.80 3.51 -6.47
N GLN A 194 15.89 2.55 -6.51
CA GLN A 194 14.47 2.77 -6.25
C GLN A 194 14.18 3.28 -4.83
N SER A 195 14.90 2.78 -3.83
CA SER A 195 14.76 3.19 -2.43
C SER A 195 15.23 4.63 -2.21
N VAL A 196 16.37 5.00 -2.79
CA VAL A 196 16.89 6.36 -2.76
C VAL A 196 15.89 7.31 -3.41
N ALA A 197 15.40 7.01 -4.62
CA ALA A 197 14.40 7.83 -5.31
C ALA A 197 13.06 7.96 -4.55
N ALA A 198 12.71 6.95 -3.74
CA ALA A 198 11.51 6.96 -2.91
C ALA A 198 11.72 7.58 -1.52
N THR A 199 12.94 8.02 -1.18
CA THR A 199 13.26 8.57 0.15
C THR A 199 12.94 10.08 0.21
N PRO A 200 12.12 10.55 1.17
CA PRO A 200 11.84 11.98 1.36
C PRO A 200 13.03 12.79 1.93
N ASP A 201 12.95 14.12 1.82
CA ASP A 201 14.07 15.04 2.08
C ASP A 201 14.67 15.13 3.50
N PRO A 202 14.09 14.63 4.62
CA PRO A 202 14.92 14.39 5.80
C PRO A 202 15.73 13.09 5.72
N GLY A 203 15.21 12.05 5.04
CA GLY A 203 15.88 10.74 4.92
C GLY A 203 17.04 10.73 3.91
N MET A 204 17.03 11.65 2.93
CA MET A 204 18.10 11.75 1.94
C MET A 204 19.46 12.12 2.54
N ALA A 205 19.47 12.89 3.64
CA ALA A 205 20.71 13.19 4.36
C ALA A 205 21.38 11.91 4.90
N THR A 206 20.60 10.97 5.43
CA THR A 206 21.12 9.69 5.93
C THR A 206 21.70 8.85 4.79
N TRP A 207 21.06 8.82 3.61
CA TRP A 207 21.65 8.17 2.43
C TRP A 207 22.98 8.81 2.01
N ALA A 208 23.06 10.14 2.05
CA ALA A 208 24.30 10.85 1.73
C ALA A 208 25.43 10.55 2.74
N GLU A 209 25.12 10.48 4.04
CA GLU A 209 26.06 10.07 5.09
C GLU A 209 26.55 8.63 4.89
N ILE A 210 25.65 7.70 4.56
CA ILE A 210 26.01 6.32 4.21
C ILE A 210 26.99 6.32 3.04
N ALA A 211 26.70 7.02 1.95
CA ALA A 211 27.58 7.08 0.78
C ALA A 211 28.94 7.73 1.08
N ALA A 212 28.98 8.76 1.94
CA ALA A 212 30.19 9.46 2.33
C ALA A 212 31.09 8.66 3.29
N SER A 213 30.51 7.77 4.11
CA SER A 213 31.24 6.92 5.06
C SER A 213 32.03 5.78 4.41
N ARG A 214 31.83 5.53 3.11
CA ARG A 214 32.36 4.37 2.39
C ARG A 214 33.52 4.76 1.45
N PRO A 215 34.37 3.79 1.05
CA PRO A 215 35.42 4.01 0.07
C PRO A 215 34.90 4.60 -1.26
N ALA A 216 35.75 5.37 -1.95
CA ALA A 216 35.37 6.06 -3.17
C ALA A 216 35.03 5.10 -4.34
N ASP A 217 35.58 3.88 -4.32
CA ASP A 217 35.36 2.81 -5.28
C ASP A 217 34.24 1.84 -4.89
N ASP A 218 33.53 2.12 -3.78
CA ASP A 218 32.44 1.26 -3.33
C ASP A 218 31.23 1.34 -4.27
N PRO A 219 30.73 0.20 -4.81
CA PRO A 219 29.61 0.19 -5.74
C PRO A 219 28.32 0.76 -5.12
N LEU A 220 28.12 0.61 -3.81
CA LEU A 220 26.95 1.16 -3.14
C LEU A 220 26.96 2.69 -3.14
N SER A 221 28.11 3.30 -2.87
CA SER A 221 28.26 4.75 -2.87
C SER A 221 27.96 5.36 -4.23
N GLN A 222 28.40 4.70 -5.31
CA GLN A 222 28.10 5.14 -6.66
C GLN A 222 26.60 5.05 -6.96
N VAL A 223 25.95 3.94 -6.58
CA VAL A 223 24.51 3.73 -6.79
C VAL A 223 23.68 4.79 -6.07
N ILE A 224 24.04 5.13 -4.83
CA ILE A 224 23.35 6.18 -4.08
C ILE A 224 23.51 7.54 -4.77
N LYS A 225 24.73 7.90 -5.19
CA LYS A 225 25.00 9.17 -5.88
C LYS A 225 24.24 9.26 -7.21
N ASP A 226 24.26 8.20 -8.00
CA ASP A 226 23.57 8.14 -9.29
C ASP A 226 22.05 8.24 -9.13
N ALA A 227 21.50 7.64 -8.07
CA ALA A 227 20.07 7.67 -7.79
C ALA A 227 19.61 8.99 -7.13
N ALA A 228 20.50 9.68 -6.43
CA ALA A 228 20.20 10.95 -5.76
C ALA A 228 20.07 12.12 -6.75
N GLY A 229 20.74 12.07 -7.91
CA GLY A 229 20.60 13.05 -9.00
C GLY A 229 21.18 14.42 -8.69
#